data_AF-A0A6V7KSB4-F1
#
_entry.id   AF-A0A6V7KSB4-F1
#
_cell.length_a   1.000
_cell.length_b   1.000
_cell.length_c   1.000
_cell.angle_alpha   90.00
_cell.angle_beta   90.00
_cell.angle_gamma   90.00
#
_symmetry.space_group_name_H-M   'P 1'
#
loop_
_entity.id
_entity.type
_entity.pdbx_description
1 polymer ?
#
loop_
_entity_poly.entity_id
_entity_poly.type
_entity_poly.pdbx_seq_one_letter_code
_entity_poly.pdbx_strand_id
1 'polypeptide(L)' 'YNRSLDMWSVGVIVYVSLSGTFPFNEDEDINDQIQNAGFMYPPTPWKDISSD' A
#
# COMPACT_ATOMS: atom_id res chain seq x y z
N TYR A 1 12.91 16.41 -8.00
CA TYR A 1 12.42 16.08 -6.65
C TYR A 1 10.96 16.50 -6.57
N ASN A 2 10.03 15.57 -6.36
CA ASN A 2 8.61 15.82 -6.51
C ASN A 2 7.92 15.42 -5.21
N ARG A 3 7.25 16.36 -4.52
CA ARG A 3 6.63 16.12 -3.20
C ARG A 3 5.59 15.00 -3.26
N SER A 4 4.97 14.78 -4.42
CA SER A 4 4.04 13.67 -4.65
C SER A 4 4.72 12.30 -4.57
N LEU A 5 5.98 12.17 -5.01
CA LEU A 5 6.74 10.92 -4.91
C LEU A 5 7.08 10.58 -3.45
N ASP A 6 7.40 11.61 -2.66
CA ASP A 6 7.63 11.42 -1.23
C ASP A 6 6.35 10.96 -0.53
N MET A 7 5.21 11.60 -0.82
CA MET A 7 3.91 11.21 -0.25
C MET A 7 3.46 9.81 -0.69
N TRP A 8 3.77 9.41 -1.92
CA TRP A 8 3.56 8.04 -2.37
C TRP A 8 4.36 7.05 -1.52
N SER A 9 5.65 7.34 -1.31
CA SER A 9 6.53 6.52 -0.49
C SER A 9 6.05 6.44 0.97
N VAL A 10 5.54 7.56 1.52
CA VAL A 10 4.90 7.59 2.85
C VAL A 10 3.70 6.65 2.92
N GLY A 11 2.83 6.65 1.90
CA GLY A 11 1.67 5.75 1.85
C GLY A 11 2.07 4.27 1.92
N VAL A 12 3.09 3.87 1.16
CA VAL A 12 3.63 2.50 1.18
C VAL A 12 4.21 2.17 2.57
N ILE A 13 5.00 3.07 3.16
CA ILE A 13 5.58 2.86 4.49
C ILE A 13 4.49 2.71 5.56
N VAL A 14 3.45 3.54 5.51
CA VAL A 14 2.31 3.46 6.45
C VAL A 14 1.56 2.14 6.27
N TYR A 15 1.30 1.71 5.04
CA TYR A 15 0.66 0.41 4.77
C TYR A 15 1.43 -0.74 5.43
N VAL A 16 2.75 -0.80 5.20
CA VAL A 16 3.61 -1.86 5.76
C VAL A 16 3.66 -1.76 7.28
N SER A 17 3.74 -0.55 7.83
CA SER A 17 3.79 -0.33 9.28
C SER A 17 2.53 -0.79 10.01
N LEU A 18 1.36 -0.64 9.37
CA LEU A 18 0.07 -1.04 9.94
C LEU A 18 -0.26 -2.50 9.70
N SER A 19 0.05 -3.03 8.52
CA SER A 19 -0.39 -4.38 8.11
C SER A 19 0.68 -5.46 8.28
N GLY A 20 1.97 -5.08 8.31
CA GLY A 20 3.09 -6.01 8.28
C GLY A 20 3.35 -6.63 6.89
N THR A 21 2.61 -6.26 5.86
CA THR A 21 2.75 -6.79 4.49
C THR A 21 2.94 -5.66 3.47
N PHE A 22 3.51 -5.97 2.31
CA PHE A 22 3.55 -5.02 1.20
C PHE A 22 2.20 -4.94 0.48
N PRO A 23 1.84 -3.77 -0.09
CA PRO A 23 0.54 -3.57 -0.75
C PRO A 23 0.42 -4.21 -2.15
N PHE A 24 1.52 -4.70 -2.71
CA PHE A 24 1.59 -5.28 -4.05
C PHE A 24 1.96 -6.75 -3.98
N ASN A 25 1.30 -7.56 -4.83
CA ASN A 25 1.57 -8.98 -4.94
C ASN A 25 2.87 -9.19 -5.75
N GLU A 26 3.83 -9.93 -5.18
CA GLU A 26 5.12 -10.22 -5.82
C GLU A 26 5.00 -11.20 -6.99
N ASP A 27 3.92 -11.99 -7.02
CA ASP A 27 3.64 -12.95 -8.10
C ASP A 27 3.04 -12.28 -9.36
N GLU A 28 2.70 -10.99 -9.29
CA GLU A 28 2.10 -10.19 -10.36
C GLU A 28 3.05 -9.06 -10.78
N ASP A 29 2.79 -8.42 -11.94
CA ASP A 29 3.60 -7.28 -12.37
C ASP A 29 3.39 -6.07 -11.45
N ILE A 30 4.40 -5.79 -10.62
CA ILE A 30 4.41 -4.68 -9.68
C ILE A 30 4.24 -3.34 -10.41
N ASN A 31 4.80 -3.17 -11.61
CA ASN A 31 4.67 -1.90 -12.34
C ASN A 31 3.22 -1.64 -12.76
N ASP A 32 2.53 -2.68 -13.21
CA ASP A 32 1.11 -2.58 -13.59
C ASP A 32 0.25 -2.26 -12.35
N GLN A 33 0.51 -2.95 -11.22
CA GLN A 33 -0.20 -2.67 -9.97
C GLN A 33 0.05 -1.25 -9.45
N ILE A 34 1.28 -0.71 -9.56
CA ILE A 34 1.59 0.68 -9.18
C ILE A 34 0.85 1.66 -10.09
N GLN A 35 0.84 1.43 -11.40
CA GLN A 35 0.19 2.32 -12.37
C GLN A 35 -1.34 2.31 -12.23
N ASN A 36 -1.92 1.15 -11.93
CA ASN A 36 -3.37 0.98 -11.82
C ASN A 36 -3.90 1.09 -10.38
N ALA A 37 -3.04 1.35 -9.39
CA ALA A 37 -3.39 1.34 -7.97
C ALA A 37 -4.04 0.02 -7.51
N GLY A 38 -3.52 -1.12 -8.00
CA GLY A 38 -4.02 -2.48 -7.77
C GLY A 38 -3.70 -3.06 -6.38
N PHE A 39 -3.86 -2.29 -5.30
CA PHE A 39 -3.64 -2.75 -3.93
C PHE A 39 -4.97 -2.98 -3.19
N MET A 40 -4.92 -3.75 -2.09
CA MET A 40 -6.12 -4.15 -1.32
C MET A 40 -5.95 -3.96 0.19
N TYR A 41 -7.08 -3.88 0.89
CA TYR A 41 -7.18 -3.83 2.36
C TYR A 41 -7.92 -5.07 2.87
N PRO A 42 -7.26 -6.24 2.96
CA PRO A 42 -7.92 -7.47 3.39
C PRO A 42 -8.47 -7.37 4.81
N PRO A 43 -9.58 -8.05 5.17
CA PRO A 43 -10.23 -7.89 6.48
C PRO A 43 -9.29 -8.07 7.69
N THR A 44 -8.29 -8.92 7.59
CA THR A 44 -7.22 -9.00 8.61
C THR A 44 -5.92 -8.52 7.97
N PRO A 45 -5.19 -7.57 8.59
CA PRO A 45 -5.44 -6.89 9.87
C PRO A 45 -6.35 -5.65 9.79
N TRP A 46 -6.86 -5.29 8.61
CA TRP A 46 -7.47 -3.96 8.40
C TRP A 46 -8.79 -3.71 9.12
N LYS A 47 -9.51 -4.76 9.56
CA LYS A 47 -10.72 -4.62 10.38
C LYS A 47 -10.47 -3.94 11.73
N ASP A 48 -9.27 -4.09 12.28
CA ASP A 48 -8.93 -3.57 13.61
C ASP A 48 -8.23 -2.19 13.54
N ILE A 49 -8.03 -1.65 12.33
CA ILE A 49 -7.43 -0.34 12.08
C ILE A 49 -8.54 0.73 11.98
N SER A 50 -8.32 1.92 12.55
CA SER A 50 -9.25 3.05 12.49
C SER A 50 -9.64 3.41 11.05
N SER A 51 -10.94 3.63 10.83
CA SER A 51 -11.48 4.12 9.56
C SER A 51 -11.57 5.66 9.47
N ASP A 52 -11.38 6.34 10.60
CA ASP A 52 -11.43 7.81 10.74
C ASP A 52 -10.03 8.44 10.68
#